data_AF-A0A6B1BSG4-F1
#
_entry.id   AF-A0A6B1BSG4-F1
#
_cell.length_a   1.000
_cell.length_b   1.000
_cell.length_c   1.000
_cell.angle_alpha   90.00
_cell.angle_beta   90.00
_cell.angle_gamma   90.00
#
_symmetry.space_group_name_H-M   'P 1'
#
loop_
_entity.id
_entity.type
_entity.pdbx_description
1 polymer ?
#
loop_
_entity_poly.entity_id
_entity_poly.type
_entity_poly.pdbx_seq_one_letter_code
_entity_poly.pdbx_strand_id
1 'polypeptide(L)'
;MGKTLGNLEKRLDQLEKVVKDTNVQLSWVIDELLSEAPENFKTGAEVMAYYRKDKKEGAKIFREVLKKMGIADIEPIPIEQLQARMVRNGIRPGDNEFSRAIIAEREK
;
A
#
# COMPACT_ATOMS: atom_id res chain seq x y z
N MET A 1 12.66 31.15 -13.25
CA MET A 1 11.55 30.21 -12.99
C MET A 1 11.64 28.89 -13.79
N GLY A 2 12.19 28.85 -15.02
CA GLY A 2 12.25 27.61 -15.82
C GLY A 2 13.11 26.46 -15.27
N LYS A 3 14.18 26.74 -14.51
CA LYS A 3 15.03 25.70 -13.91
C LYS A 3 14.33 24.89 -12.80
N THR A 4 13.34 25.48 -12.12
CA THR A 4 12.61 24.83 -11.03
C THR A 4 11.50 23.93 -11.58
N LEU A 5 10.78 24.37 -12.62
CA LEU A 5 9.76 23.58 -13.31
C LEU A 5 10.35 22.35 -14.00
N GLY A 6 11.43 22.50 -14.78
CA GLY A 6 12.07 21.36 -15.43
C GLY A 6 12.71 20.36 -14.47
N ASN A 7 13.01 20.76 -13.22
CA ASN A 7 13.46 19.83 -12.18
C ASN A 7 12.28 19.10 -11.52
N LEU A 8 11.12 19.75 -11.40
CA LEU A 8 9.90 19.11 -10.92
C LEU A 8 9.40 18.06 -11.91
N GLU A 9 9.39 18.35 -13.22
CA GLU A 9 9.01 17.40 -14.26
C GLU A 9 9.88 16.14 -14.22
N LYS A 10 11.21 16.29 -14.18
CA LYS A 10 12.13 15.14 -14.08
C LYS A 10 11.91 14.30 -12.83
N ARG A 11 11.61 14.94 -11.70
CA ARG A 11 11.32 14.23 -10.45
C ARG A 11 9.98 13.51 -10.52
N LEU A 12 9.00 14.07 -11.22
CA LEU A 12 7.70 13.45 -11.45
C LEU A 12 7.85 12.21 -12.33
N ASP A 13 8.58 12.31 -13.45
CA ASP A 13 8.84 11.18 -14.35
C ASP A 13 9.57 10.04 -13.62
N GLN A 14 10.55 10.37 -12.78
CA GLN A 14 11.25 9.40 -11.95
C GLN A 14 10.33 8.72 -10.94
N LEU A 15 9.44 9.48 -10.30
CA LEU A 15 8.43 8.94 -9.39
C LEU A 15 7.46 8.01 -10.11
N GLU A 16 6.95 8.41 -11.28
CA GLU A 16 6.07 7.55 -12.09
C GLU A 16 6.74 6.25 -12.48
N LYS A 17 8.01 6.31 -12.89
CA LYS A 17 8.79 5.10 -13.21
C LYS A 17 8.95 4.19 -12.00
N VAL A 18 9.35 4.74 -10.85
CA VAL A 18 9.49 3.97 -9.61
C VAL A 18 8.16 3.33 -9.20
N VAL A 19 7.05 4.08 -9.26
CA VAL A 19 5.72 3.55 -8.94
C VAL A 19 5.34 2.40 -9.88
N LYS A 20 5.62 2.54 -11.19
CA LYS A 20 5.35 1.49 -12.17
C LYS A 20 6.17 0.23 -11.89
N ASP A 21 7.46 0.39 -11.63
CA ASP A 21 8.37 -0.73 -11.35
C ASP A 21 7.99 -1.44 -10.04
N THR A 22 7.65 -0.69 -8.98
CA THR A 22 7.15 -1.24 -7.72
C THR A 22 5.83 -1.99 -7.92
N ASN A 23 4.92 -1.48 -8.76
CA ASN A 23 3.66 -2.16 -9.04
C ASN A 23 3.87 -3.52 -9.75
N VAL A 24 4.85 -3.60 -10.66
CA VAL A 24 5.24 -4.86 -11.31
C VAL A 24 5.82 -5.84 -10.30
N GLN A 25 6.74 -5.38 -9.43
CA GLN A 25 7.32 -6.22 -8.38
C GLN A 25 6.26 -6.75 -7.40
N LEU A 26 5.30 -5.91 -7.01
CA LEU A 26 4.16 -6.30 -6.18
C LEU A 26 3.31 -7.38 -6.86
N SER A 27 3.06 -7.25 -8.16
CA SER A 27 2.33 -8.28 -8.92
C SER A 27 3.04 -9.62 -8.84
N TRP A 28 4.36 -9.67 -9.06
CA TRP A 28 5.12 -10.92 -8.99
C TRP A 28 5.11 -11.56 -7.61
N VAL A 29 5.25 -10.75 -6.55
CA VAL A 29 5.19 -11.25 -5.15
C VAL A 29 3.81 -11.82 -4.84
N ILE A 30 2.75 -11.16 -5.31
CA ILE A 30 1.37 -11.62 -5.19
C ILE A 30 1.20 -12.95 -5.95
N ASP A 31 1.59 -13.02 -7.22
CA ASP A 31 1.47 -14.24 -8.05
C ASP A 31 2.24 -15.43 -7.45
N GLU A 32 3.44 -15.21 -6.90
CA GLU A 32 4.24 -16.24 -6.25
C GLU A 32 3.65 -16.73 -4.92
N LEU A 33 2.98 -15.86 -4.15
CA LEU A 33 2.32 -16.22 -2.89
C LEU A 33 0.98 -16.94 -3.10
N LEU A 34 0.45 -16.86 -4.31
CA LEU A 34 -0.89 -17.28 -4.65
C LEU A 34 -0.89 -18.43 -5.66
N SER A 35 0.08 -19.34 -5.55
CA SER A 35 0.13 -20.59 -6.32
C SER A 35 -1.13 -21.46 -6.18
N GLU A 36 -2.03 -21.14 -5.24
CA GLU A 36 -3.37 -21.75 -5.06
C GLU A 36 -4.53 -20.74 -5.28
N ALA A 37 -4.30 -19.59 -5.92
CA ALA A 37 -5.41 -18.75 -6.36
C ALA A 37 -6.27 -19.57 -7.32
N PRO A 38 -7.62 -19.57 -7.16
CA PRO A 38 -8.50 -20.20 -8.13
C PRO A 38 -8.13 -19.73 -9.53
N GLU A 39 -7.98 -20.67 -10.49
CA GLU A 39 -7.49 -20.48 -11.87
C GLU A 39 -8.18 -19.36 -12.69
N ASN A 40 -9.18 -18.69 -12.12
CA ASN A 40 -10.08 -17.76 -12.79
C ASN A 40 -9.77 -16.28 -12.53
N PHE A 41 -8.74 -15.94 -11.74
CA PHE A 41 -8.37 -14.55 -11.50
C PHE A 41 -7.32 -14.06 -12.49
N LYS A 42 -7.65 -12.99 -13.21
CA LYS A 42 -6.85 -12.39 -14.28
C LYS A 42 -5.96 -11.26 -13.78
N THR A 43 -6.19 -10.75 -12.58
CA THR A 43 -5.45 -9.61 -12.01
C THR A 43 -5.25 -9.75 -10.49
N GLY A 44 -4.15 -9.21 -9.97
CA GLY A 44 -3.89 -9.14 -8.53
C GLY A 44 -4.98 -8.37 -7.75
N ALA A 45 -5.73 -7.47 -8.39
CA ALA A 45 -6.86 -6.78 -7.78
C ALA A 45 -8.05 -7.71 -7.48
N GLU A 46 -8.33 -8.65 -8.38
CA GLU A 46 -9.37 -9.68 -8.17
C GLU A 46 -8.97 -10.63 -7.04
N VAL A 47 -7.68 -10.96 -6.96
CA VAL A 47 -7.19 -11.80 -5.87
C VAL A 47 -7.29 -11.08 -4.52
N MET A 48 -6.87 -9.81 -4.45
CA MET A 48 -7.03 -8.99 -3.24
C MET A 48 -8.49 -8.75 -2.86
N ALA A 49 -9.44 -8.82 -3.81
CA ALA A 49 -10.87 -8.77 -3.53
C ALA A 49 -11.41 -10.11 -3.01
N TYR A 50 -10.88 -11.23 -3.48
CA TYR A 50 -11.22 -12.58 -3.00
C TYR A 50 -10.80 -12.76 -1.53
N TYR A 51 -9.54 -12.48 -1.21
CA TYR A 51 -9.05 -12.59 0.18
C TYR A 51 -9.54 -11.47 1.09
N ARG A 52 -10.10 -10.38 0.56
CA ARG A 52 -10.81 -9.38 1.38
C ARG A 52 -12.08 -9.94 2.01
N LYS A 53 -12.71 -10.97 1.41
CA LYS A 53 -13.92 -11.60 1.94
C LYS A 53 -13.64 -12.45 3.19
N ASP A 54 -12.42 -12.97 3.32
CA ASP A 54 -11.95 -13.64 4.53
C ASP A 54 -10.86 -12.79 5.21
N LYS A 55 -11.27 -12.00 6.21
CA LYS A 55 -10.37 -11.07 6.91
C LYS A 55 -9.12 -11.74 7.49
N LYS A 56 -9.18 -13.03 7.85
CA LYS A 56 -8.02 -13.75 8.43
C LYS A 56 -7.04 -14.20 7.34
N GLU A 57 -7.57 -14.76 6.25
CA GLU A 57 -6.78 -15.21 5.10
C GLU A 57 -6.10 -14.02 4.41
N GLY A 58 -6.83 -12.91 4.20
CA GLY A 58 -6.29 -11.67 3.63
C GLY A 58 -5.21 -11.03 4.50
N ALA A 59 -5.36 -11.03 5.83
CA ALA A 59 -4.34 -10.53 6.75
C ALA A 59 -3.08 -11.41 6.79
N LYS A 60 -3.20 -12.71 6.52
CA LYS A 60 -2.06 -13.63 6.43
C LYS A 60 -1.28 -13.39 5.13
N ILE A 61 -1.96 -13.33 3.98
CA ILE A 61 -1.33 -13.08 2.68
C ILE A 61 -0.68 -11.71 2.65
N PHE A 62 -1.35 -10.68 3.16
CA PHE A 62 -0.78 -9.35 3.24
C PHE A 62 0.52 -9.31 4.06
N ARG A 63 0.58 -10.04 5.19
CA ARG A 63 1.80 -10.17 6.00
C ARG A 63 2.92 -10.89 5.25
N GLU A 64 2.62 -11.95 4.52
CA GLU A 64 3.62 -12.65 3.70
C GLU A 64 4.14 -11.77 2.54
N VAL A 65 3.27 -10.97 1.90
CA VAL A 65 3.67 -9.98 0.87
C VAL A 65 4.63 -8.96 1.48
N LEU A 66 4.30 -8.39 2.64
CA LEU A 66 5.16 -7.43 3.33
C LEU A 66 6.52 -8.06 3.70
N LYS A 67 6.51 -9.28 4.23
CA LYS A 67 7.73 -10.02 4.58
C LYS A 67 8.63 -10.25 3.36
N LYS A 68 8.07 -10.65 2.21
CA LYS A 68 8.82 -10.82 0.95
C LYS A 68 9.38 -9.51 0.40
N MET A 69 8.71 -8.39 0.65
CA MET A 69 9.23 -7.05 0.32
C MET A 69 10.31 -6.55 1.30
N GLY A 70 10.76 -7.38 2.26
CA GLY A 70 11.71 -6.96 3.30
C GLY A 70 11.09 -6.03 4.34
N ILE A 71 9.76 -5.85 4.31
CA ILE A 71 8.96 -5.10 5.27
C ILE A 71 8.51 -6.09 6.36
N ALA A 72 9.47 -6.76 6.99
CA ALA A 72 9.21 -7.69 8.08
C ALA A 72 9.10 -6.94 9.41
N ASP A 73 8.27 -7.47 10.32
CA ASP A 73 8.17 -7.06 11.73
C ASP A 73 7.78 -5.59 12.01
N ILE A 74 7.04 -4.94 11.09
CA ILE A 74 6.40 -3.68 11.43
C ILE A 74 5.16 -3.99 12.26
N GLU A 75 5.35 -4.02 13.57
CA GLU A 75 4.21 -3.92 14.47
C GLU A 75 3.46 -2.64 14.13
N PRO A 76 2.14 -2.74 13.95
CA PRO A 76 1.36 -1.56 13.70
C PRO A 76 1.54 -0.57 14.85
N ILE A 77 2.05 0.63 14.54
CA ILE A 77 2.19 1.67 15.56
C ILE A 77 0.83 2.00 16.18
N PRO A 78 0.79 2.38 17.47
CA PRO A 78 -0.45 2.83 18.12
C PRO A 78 -1.14 3.95 17.33
N ILE A 79 -2.47 4.00 17.40
CA ILE A 79 -3.28 4.93 16.60
C ILE A 79 -2.93 6.39 16.87
N GLU A 80 -2.56 6.71 18.11
CA GLU A 80 -2.12 8.04 18.53
C GLU A 80 -0.79 8.41 17.85
N GLN A 81 0.12 7.44 17.73
CA GLN A 81 1.38 7.63 17.02
C GLN A 81 1.18 7.80 15.51
N LEU A 82 0.21 7.08 14.92
CA LEU A 82 -0.16 7.23 13.52
C LEU A 82 -0.70 8.64 13.26
N GLN A 83 -1.67 9.10 14.06
CA GLN A 83 -2.24 10.44 13.96
C GLN A 83 -1.17 11.53 14.15
N ALA A 84 -0.27 11.38 15.13
CA ALA A 84 0.83 12.30 15.35
C ALA A 84 1.82 12.34 14.16
N ARG A 85 2.09 11.21 13.51
CA ARG A 85 2.92 11.17 12.30
C ARG A 85 2.23 11.81 11.10
N MET A 86 0.92 11.60 10.93
CA MET A 86 0.14 12.25 9.87
C MET A 86 0.22 13.77 10.00
N VAL A 87 -0.07 14.31 11.19
CA VAL A 87 0.00 15.76 11.45
C VAL A 87 1.40 16.32 11.22
N ARG A 88 2.44 15.61 11.68
CA ARG A 88 3.84 15.99 11.46
C ARG A 88 4.21 16.11 9.99
N ASN A 89 3.62 15.27 9.14
CA ASN A 89 3.80 15.29 7.69
C ASN A 89 2.80 16.20 6.96
N GLY A 90 2.08 17.06 7.69
CA GLY A 90 1.11 18.01 7.13
C GLY A 90 -0.22 17.37 6.73
N ILE A 91 -0.45 16.11 7.07
CA ILE A 91 -1.70 15.39 6.80
C ILE A 91 -2.61 15.58 7.99
N ARG A 92 -3.70 16.34 7.80
CA ARG A 92 -4.76 16.48 8.80
C ARG A 92 -5.83 15.42 8.52
N PRO A 93 -6.04 14.44 9.43
CA PRO A 93 -6.95 13.34 9.15
C PRO A 93 -8.38 13.78 8.85
N GLY A 94 -8.84 14.88 9.45
CA GLY A 94 -10.16 15.47 9.17
C GLY A 94 -10.32 16.03 7.75
N ASP A 95 -9.22 16.39 7.09
CA ASP A 95 -9.23 17.14 5.82
C ASP A 95 -9.23 16.21 4.59
N ASN A 96 -9.03 14.90 4.77
CA ASN A 96 -8.92 13.94 3.69
C ASN A 96 -9.71 12.65 3.97
N GLU A 97 -10.59 12.25 3.06
CA GLU A 97 -11.38 11.02 3.15
C GLU A 97 -10.55 9.75 3.32
N PHE A 98 -9.39 9.67 2.67
CA PHE A 98 -8.48 8.53 2.78
C PHE A 98 -7.88 8.46 4.18
N SER A 99 -7.53 9.61 4.75
CA SER A 99 -7.01 9.66 6.11
C SER A 99 -8.08 9.27 7.13
N ARG A 100 -9.32 9.73 6.96
CA ARG A 100 -10.46 9.30 7.80
C ARG A 100 -10.70 7.80 7.71
N ALA A 101 -10.67 7.23 6.51
CA ALA A 101 -10.85 5.79 6.31
C ALA A 101 -9.75 4.95 6.99
N ILE A 102 -8.49 5.40 6.92
CA ILE A 102 -7.37 4.72 7.59
C ILE A 102 -7.53 4.73 9.11
N ILE A 103 -7.97 5.85 9.69
CA ILE A 103 -8.22 5.95 11.14
C ILE A 103 -9.43 5.08 11.54
N ALA A 104 -10.54 5.16 10.80
CA ALA A 104 -11.75 4.40 11.10
C ALA A 104 -11.55 2.88 10.99
N GLU A 105 -10.69 2.41 10.09
CA GLU A 105 -10.37 0.97 10.00
C GLU A 105 -9.43 0.51 11.13
N ARG A 106 -8.69 1.43 11.76
CA ARG A 106 -7.81 1.17 12.90
C ARG A 106 -8.51 1.13 14.25
N GLU A 107 -9.65 1.80 14.36
CA GLU A 107 -10.46 1.87 15.59
C GLU A 107 -11.45 0.69 15.73
N LYS A 108 -11.56 -0.17 14.70
CA LYS A 108 -12.40 -1.39 14.70
C LYS A 108 -11.65 -2.62 15.20
#